data_AF-A0A6C0HJQ8-F1
#
_entry.id   AF-A0A6C0HJQ8-F1
#
_cell.length_a   1.000
_cell.length_b   1.000
_cell.length_c   1.000
_cell.angle_alpha   90.00
_cell.angle_beta   90.00
_cell.angle_gamma   90.00
#
_symmetry.space_group_name_H-M   'P 1'
#
loop_
_entity.id
_entity.type
_entity.pdbx_description
1 polymer ?
#
loop_
_entity_poly.entity_id
_entity_poly.type
_entity_poly.pdbx_seq_one_letter_code
_entity_poly.pdbx_strand_id
1 'polypeptide(L)'
;MKCLACQNKKSVERCTKNALTNCMYCGMHMRTRRVRSWVTAGTLRGITKFQAVVRGGNVRAYNELAGPGAIDRRECHNDSDVVTCEDKKDVHPSNYFSVEEDGKIWWFDQRTIFQWSQKDLEVQNPYTRTPFSKEDTCRLRRIVRCRKRLRKPLYHEGQPALVTTADIRDNRWLRICQVLREFDFPLHHEHFISLSYPALVLLINSIIQDTRYWTDAHMQKYHTILRNLRNIMHTYNTEKHLSLDIATVLLSVLVEMWDSCEFATYINTAYHCAYNYNL
;
A
#
# COMPACT_ATOMS: atom_id res chain seq x y z
N MET A 1 -15.76 12.25 -32.21
CA MET A 1 -14.29 12.37 -32.02
C MET A 1 -13.78 13.55 -32.86
N LYS A 2 -12.82 14.35 -32.38
CA LYS A 2 -12.23 15.48 -33.14
C LYS A 2 -11.21 14.97 -34.16
N CYS A 3 -11.06 15.66 -35.31
CA CYS A 3 -10.09 15.30 -36.35
C CYS A 3 -8.65 15.20 -35.81
N LEU A 4 -7.88 14.20 -36.24
CA LEU A 4 -6.49 13.95 -35.84
C LEU A 4 -5.45 14.57 -36.80
N ALA A 5 -5.87 15.45 -37.70
CA ALA A 5 -4.99 16.20 -38.59
C ALA A 5 -4.62 17.57 -38.00
N CYS A 6 -3.49 18.13 -38.43
CA CYS A 6 -3.21 19.56 -38.24
C CYS A 6 -4.24 20.41 -38.99
N GLN A 7 -4.45 21.67 -38.60
CA GLN A 7 -5.37 22.57 -39.31
C GLN A 7 -4.99 22.76 -40.79
N ASN A 8 -3.69 22.82 -41.09
CA ASN A 8 -3.15 22.89 -42.43
C ASN A 8 -1.73 22.27 -42.47
N LYS A 9 -1.08 22.25 -43.64
CA LYS A 9 0.24 21.62 -43.82
C LYS A 9 1.36 22.27 -42.97
N LYS A 10 1.27 23.57 -42.67
CA LYS A 10 2.29 24.33 -41.92
C LYS A 10 1.99 24.38 -40.41
N SER A 11 0.72 24.33 -40.04
CA SER A 11 0.24 24.43 -38.66
C SER A 11 0.63 23.22 -37.81
N VAL A 12 0.89 23.48 -36.52
CA VAL A 12 1.14 22.48 -35.47
C VAL A 12 -0.14 22.26 -34.63
N GLU A 13 -1.17 23.07 -34.83
CA GLU A 13 -2.42 22.99 -34.09
C GLU A 13 -3.38 21.95 -34.67
N ARG A 14 -4.18 21.35 -33.79
CA ARG A 14 -5.18 20.35 -34.16
C ARG A 14 -6.33 20.98 -34.94
N CYS A 15 -6.80 20.29 -35.97
CA CYS A 15 -8.01 20.67 -36.69
C CYS A 15 -9.23 20.70 -35.74
N THR A 16 -10.00 21.80 -35.80
CA THR A 16 -11.16 22.04 -34.94
C THR A 16 -12.41 21.24 -35.35
N LYS A 17 -12.44 20.73 -36.60
CA LYS A 17 -13.57 19.97 -37.16
C LYS A 17 -13.70 18.59 -36.52
N ASN A 18 -14.92 18.08 -36.47
CA ASN A 18 -15.18 16.71 -36.05
C ASN A 18 -14.73 15.72 -37.12
N ALA A 19 -14.21 14.57 -36.67
CA ALA A 19 -13.94 13.45 -37.56
C ALA A 19 -15.27 12.84 -38.05
N LEU A 20 -15.25 12.25 -39.23
CA LEU A 20 -16.41 11.48 -39.71
C LEU A 20 -16.64 10.25 -38.82
N THR A 21 -17.86 9.73 -38.83
CA THR A 21 -18.22 8.52 -38.08
C THR A 21 -17.25 7.39 -38.44
N ASN A 22 -16.68 6.73 -37.42
CA ASN A 22 -15.68 5.66 -37.55
C ASN A 22 -14.41 6.02 -38.34
N CYS A 23 -14.08 7.32 -38.46
CA CYS A 23 -12.88 7.78 -39.17
C CYS A 23 -11.98 8.61 -38.25
N MET A 24 -10.69 8.68 -38.60
CA MET A 24 -9.69 9.49 -37.86
C MET A 24 -9.68 10.98 -38.25
N TYR A 25 -10.25 11.31 -39.41
CA TYR A 25 -10.16 12.64 -40.01
C TYR A 25 -11.54 13.20 -40.38
N CYS A 26 -11.64 14.53 -40.48
CA CYS A 26 -12.83 15.19 -41.03
C CYS A 26 -12.90 14.99 -42.55
N GLY A 27 -14.06 15.24 -43.16
CA GLY A 27 -14.26 15.01 -44.60
C GLY A 27 -13.27 15.76 -45.51
N MET A 28 -12.82 16.95 -45.11
CA MET A 28 -11.79 17.72 -45.82
C MET A 28 -10.42 17.01 -45.81
N HIS A 29 -9.99 16.54 -44.64
CA HIS A 29 -8.70 15.86 -44.49
C HIS A 29 -8.72 14.45 -45.09
N MET A 30 -9.83 13.71 -45.04
CA MET A 30 -9.96 12.42 -45.72
C MET A 30 -9.74 12.51 -47.24
N ARG A 31 -10.13 13.63 -47.86
CA ARG A 31 -9.95 13.86 -49.30
C ARG A 31 -8.57 14.40 -49.66
N THR A 32 -7.71 14.68 -48.67
CA THR A 32 -6.38 15.24 -48.91
C THR A 32 -5.37 14.12 -49.13
N ARG A 33 -4.65 14.16 -50.26
CA ARG A 33 -3.69 13.10 -50.67
C ARG A 33 -2.59 12.80 -49.64
N ARG A 34 -2.17 13.79 -48.86
CA ARG A 34 -1.22 13.65 -47.75
C ARG A 34 -1.69 14.47 -46.55
N VAL A 35 -2.27 13.79 -45.57
CA VAL A 35 -2.70 14.41 -44.31
C VAL A 35 -1.52 14.49 -43.36
N ARG A 36 -1.18 15.70 -42.90
CA ARG A 36 -0.26 15.86 -41.77
C ARG A 36 -1.04 15.53 -40.50
N SER A 37 -0.75 14.39 -39.88
CA SER A 37 -1.36 14.08 -38.58
C SER A 37 -0.84 15.05 -37.52
N TRP A 38 -1.74 15.53 -36.68
CA TRP A 38 -1.43 16.35 -35.51
C TRP A 38 -0.58 15.56 -34.51
N VAL A 39 -0.87 14.27 -34.38
CA VAL A 39 -0.01 13.32 -33.66
C VAL A 39 1.04 12.82 -34.64
N THR A 40 2.18 13.51 -34.70
CA THR A 40 3.29 13.09 -35.56
C THR A 40 4.00 11.86 -34.98
N ALA A 41 4.68 11.09 -35.84
CA ALA A 41 5.56 10.02 -35.38
C ALA A 41 6.68 10.51 -34.44
N GLY A 42 7.05 11.80 -34.48
CA GLY A 42 7.96 12.42 -33.52
C GLY A 42 7.35 12.55 -32.13
N THR A 43 6.12 13.08 -32.04
CA THR A 43 5.36 13.21 -30.79
C THR A 43 5.08 11.84 -30.16
N LEU A 44 4.68 10.85 -30.96
CA LEU A 44 4.48 9.47 -30.47
C LEU A 44 5.77 8.85 -29.94
N ARG A 45 6.91 9.07 -30.61
CA ARG A 45 8.22 8.63 -30.12
C ARG A 45 8.58 9.30 -28.79
N GLY A 46 8.33 10.61 -28.65
CA GLY A 46 8.53 11.33 -27.39
C GLY A 46 7.68 10.76 -26.24
N ILE A 47 6.38 10.55 -26.48
CA ILE A 47 5.47 9.95 -25.51
C ILE A 47 5.93 8.53 -25.13
N THR A 48 6.32 7.72 -26.12
CA THR A 48 6.80 6.35 -25.88
C THR A 48 8.07 6.33 -25.03
N LYS A 49 9.02 7.24 -25.30
CA LYS A 49 10.23 7.40 -24.48
C LYS A 49 9.89 7.82 -23.05
N PHE A 50 9.02 8.81 -22.87
CA PHE A 50 8.58 9.23 -21.54
C PHE A 50 7.92 8.08 -20.77
N GLN A 51 7.00 7.35 -21.42
CA GLN A 51 6.36 6.18 -20.84
C GLN A 51 7.38 5.09 -20.46
N ALA A 52 8.40 4.86 -21.29
CA ALA A 52 9.46 3.91 -20.98
C ALA A 52 10.28 4.34 -19.74
N VAL A 53 10.60 5.62 -19.60
CA VAL A 53 11.29 6.17 -18.42
C VAL A 53 10.45 5.98 -17.16
N VAL A 54 9.16 6.34 -17.20
CA VAL A 54 8.24 6.19 -16.06
C VAL A 54 8.07 4.72 -15.67
N ARG A 55 7.81 3.83 -16.66
CA ARG A 55 7.68 2.38 -16.41
C ARG A 55 8.95 1.80 -15.82
N GLY A 56 10.12 2.15 -16.38
CA GLY A 56 11.41 1.72 -15.86
C GLY A 56 11.67 2.21 -14.43
N GLY A 57 11.30 3.46 -14.12
CA GLY A 57 11.39 4.02 -12.77
C GLY A 57 10.56 3.23 -11.76
N ASN A 58 9.31 2.90 -12.12
CA ASN A 58 8.44 2.11 -11.26
C ASN A 58 8.98 0.70 -11.00
N VAL A 59 9.58 0.05 -12.01
CA VAL A 59 10.20 -1.27 -11.84
C VAL A 59 11.42 -1.20 -10.93
N ARG A 60 12.30 -0.20 -11.11
CA ARG A 60 13.47 -0.03 -10.23
C ARG A 60 13.07 0.24 -8.78
N ALA A 61 12.13 1.17 -8.56
CA ALA A 61 11.61 1.45 -7.23
C ALA A 61 10.96 0.22 -6.58
N TYR A 62 10.29 -0.63 -7.36
CA TYR A 62 9.74 -1.89 -6.86
C TYR A 62 10.83 -2.90 -6.49
N ASN A 63 11.86 -3.03 -7.32
CA ASN A 63 13.00 -3.93 -7.06
C ASN A 63 13.82 -3.48 -5.84
N GLU A 64 14.00 -2.17 -5.67
CA GLU A 64 14.64 -1.60 -4.47
C GLU A 64 13.87 -2.00 -3.20
N LEU A 65 12.54 -1.93 -3.21
CA LEU A 65 11.73 -2.41 -2.09
C LEU A 65 11.86 -3.93 -1.88
N ALA A 66 11.97 -4.69 -2.97
CA ALA A 66 12.07 -6.15 -2.93
C ALA A 66 13.43 -6.63 -2.42
N GLY A 67 14.46 -5.80 -2.51
CA GLY A 67 15.78 -6.07 -1.97
C GLY A 67 16.72 -6.75 -2.96
N PRO A 68 17.97 -6.99 -2.53
CA PRO A 68 19.05 -7.41 -3.41
C PRO A 68 18.81 -8.77 -4.07
N GLY A 69 18.15 -9.70 -3.37
CA GLY A 69 17.81 -11.03 -3.90
C GLY A 69 16.78 -11.02 -5.04
N ALA A 70 16.04 -9.92 -5.22
CA ALA A 70 15.16 -9.75 -6.38
C ALA A 70 15.93 -9.34 -7.65
N ILE A 71 17.11 -8.75 -7.49
CA ILE A 71 17.99 -8.30 -8.57
C ILE A 71 18.92 -9.44 -8.99
N ASP A 72 19.61 -10.06 -8.03
CA ASP A 72 20.44 -11.24 -8.27
C ASP A 72 20.10 -12.37 -7.29
N ARG A 73 19.53 -13.43 -7.84
CA ARG A 73 19.07 -14.60 -7.07
C ARG A 73 20.20 -15.57 -6.73
N ARG A 74 21.35 -15.44 -7.38
CA ARG A 74 22.49 -16.34 -7.15
C ARG A 74 23.13 -16.08 -5.80
N GLU A 75 23.05 -14.83 -5.34
CA GLU A 75 23.54 -14.37 -4.04
C GLU A 75 22.62 -14.78 -2.88
N CYS A 76 21.43 -15.29 -3.17
CA CYS A 76 20.50 -15.76 -2.15
C CYS A 76 20.99 -17.06 -1.48
N HIS A 77 21.05 -17.05 -0.16
CA HIS A 77 21.58 -18.13 0.67
C HIS A 77 20.67 -19.36 0.73
N ASN A 78 19.36 -19.18 0.80
CA ASN A 78 18.39 -20.29 0.76
C ASN A 78 18.01 -20.64 -0.69
N ASP A 79 17.75 -21.92 -0.95
CA ASP A 79 17.38 -22.40 -2.29
C ASP A 79 15.87 -22.45 -2.53
N SER A 80 15.07 -22.68 -1.49
CA SER A 80 13.61 -22.76 -1.58
C SER A 80 12.88 -21.75 -0.69
N ASP A 81 11.62 -21.46 -0.98
CA ASP A 81 10.70 -20.72 -0.10
C ASP A 81 10.21 -21.58 1.06
N VAL A 82 10.02 -20.98 2.24
CA VAL A 82 9.67 -21.70 3.48
C VAL A 82 8.23 -22.24 3.49
N VAL A 83 7.31 -21.65 2.71
CA VAL A 83 5.90 -22.08 2.67
C VAL A 83 5.62 -22.88 1.41
N THR A 84 6.03 -22.39 0.23
CA THR A 84 5.69 -23.07 -1.04
C THR A 84 6.66 -24.18 -1.40
N CYS A 85 7.85 -24.22 -0.77
CA CYS A 85 8.96 -25.10 -1.14
C CYS A 85 9.42 -24.94 -2.60
N GLU A 86 9.00 -23.87 -3.29
CA GLU A 86 9.42 -23.56 -4.66
C GLU A 86 10.89 -23.12 -4.67
N ASP A 87 11.65 -23.56 -5.67
CA ASP A 87 13.04 -23.15 -5.87
C ASP A 87 13.11 -21.67 -6.27
N LYS A 88 14.22 -21.02 -5.91
CA LYS A 88 14.49 -19.62 -6.26
C LYS A 88 14.55 -19.36 -7.77
N LYS A 89 14.63 -20.38 -8.61
CA LYS A 89 14.57 -20.23 -10.08
C LYS A 89 13.13 -20.18 -10.58
N ASP A 90 12.22 -20.84 -9.89
CA ASP A 90 10.85 -21.06 -10.34
C ASP A 90 9.90 -19.92 -9.94
N VAL A 91 10.22 -19.20 -8.86
CA VAL A 91 9.42 -18.04 -8.43
C VAL A 91 9.62 -16.86 -9.38
N HIS A 92 8.54 -16.18 -9.74
CA HIS A 92 8.60 -15.01 -10.63
C HIS A 92 9.30 -13.81 -9.93
N PRO A 93 10.19 -13.03 -10.59
CA PRO A 93 10.96 -11.94 -9.93
C PRO A 93 10.09 -10.93 -9.18
N SER A 94 8.94 -10.57 -9.78
CA SER A 94 7.97 -9.67 -9.15
C SER A 94 7.26 -10.21 -7.88
N ASN A 95 7.57 -11.43 -7.43
CA ASN A 95 7.10 -11.99 -6.17
C ASN A 95 8.23 -12.14 -5.14
N TYR A 96 9.44 -11.67 -5.43
CA TYR A 96 10.56 -11.75 -4.49
C TYR A 96 10.46 -10.69 -3.40
N PHE A 97 10.81 -11.09 -2.19
CA PHE A 97 11.24 -10.21 -1.12
C PHE A 97 12.52 -10.76 -0.51
N SER A 98 13.46 -9.90 -0.18
CA SER A 98 14.74 -10.31 0.39
C SER A 98 15.23 -9.32 1.43
N VAL A 99 15.91 -9.87 2.42
CA VAL A 99 16.56 -9.16 3.52
C VAL A 99 18.01 -9.59 3.61
N GLU A 100 18.88 -8.67 4.02
CA GLU A 100 20.28 -8.97 4.28
C GLU A 100 20.49 -9.11 5.79
N GLU A 101 21.09 -10.21 6.20
CA GLU A 101 21.32 -10.55 7.60
C GLU A 101 22.69 -11.23 7.71
N ASP A 102 23.58 -10.68 8.54
CA ASP A 102 24.94 -11.20 8.75
C ASP A 102 25.72 -11.45 7.44
N GLY A 103 25.59 -10.52 6.47
CA GLY A 103 26.24 -10.62 5.17
C GLY A 103 25.66 -11.69 4.24
N LYS A 104 24.50 -12.27 4.58
CA LYS A 104 23.78 -13.24 3.77
C LYS A 104 22.45 -12.67 3.31
N ILE A 105 22.09 -12.93 2.06
CA ILE A 105 20.80 -12.53 1.50
C ILE A 105 19.82 -13.68 1.65
N TRP A 106 18.73 -13.46 2.38
CA TRP A 106 17.63 -14.41 2.49
C TRP A 106 16.47 -13.95 1.62
N TRP A 107 15.89 -14.88 0.86
CA TRP A 107 14.76 -14.56 -0.01
C TRP A 107 13.50 -15.34 0.37
N PHE A 108 12.37 -14.74 0.03
CA PHE A 108 11.03 -15.25 0.30
C PHE A 108 10.08 -14.87 -0.84
N ASP A 109 9.04 -15.65 -1.06
CA ASP A 109 7.87 -15.14 -1.78
C ASP A 109 7.19 -14.03 -0.93
N GLN A 110 6.81 -12.93 -1.56
CA GLN A 110 6.13 -11.80 -0.92
C GLN A 110 4.87 -12.22 -0.16
N ARG A 111 4.14 -13.22 -0.65
CA ARG A 111 2.94 -13.78 0.00
C ARG A 111 3.34 -14.54 1.26
N THR A 112 4.39 -15.35 1.18
CA THR A 112 4.95 -16.11 2.31
C THR A 112 5.35 -15.18 3.44
N ILE A 113 6.21 -14.20 3.17
CA ILE A 113 6.69 -13.30 4.22
C ILE A 113 5.59 -12.36 4.74
N PHE A 114 4.64 -11.98 3.88
CA PHE A 114 3.46 -11.23 4.33
C PHE A 114 2.66 -12.03 5.36
N GLN A 115 2.37 -13.30 5.10
CA GLN A 115 1.68 -14.17 6.06
C GLN A 115 2.50 -14.41 7.31
N TRP A 116 3.81 -14.64 7.16
CA TRP A 116 4.71 -14.84 8.29
C TRP A 116 4.68 -13.63 9.25
N SER A 117 4.71 -12.43 8.69
CA SER A 117 4.60 -11.18 9.45
C SER A 117 3.23 -10.95 10.11
N GLN A 118 2.24 -11.84 9.94
CA GLN A 118 0.95 -11.77 10.64
C GLN A 118 0.91 -12.57 11.94
N LYS A 119 1.96 -13.33 12.26
CA LYS A 119 1.99 -14.20 13.44
C LYS A 119 2.36 -13.45 14.71
N ASP A 120 3.41 -12.65 14.62
CA ASP A 120 4.05 -12.05 15.77
C ASP A 120 4.20 -10.53 15.63
N LEU A 121 4.39 -9.87 16.77
CA LEU A 121 4.57 -8.43 16.85
C LEU A 121 5.94 -7.99 16.32
N GLU A 122 6.95 -8.84 16.45
CA GLU A 122 8.24 -8.67 15.78
C GLU A 122 8.28 -9.56 14.56
N VAL A 123 8.45 -8.95 13.39
CA VAL A 123 8.59 -9.69 12.15
C VAL A 123 9.99 -10.30 12.14
N GLN A 124 10.08 -11.62 12.07
CA GLN A 124 11.33 -12.35 12.10
C GLN A 124 11.57 -13.08 10.78
N ASN A 125 12.84 -13.32 10.47
CA ASN A 125 13.25 -14.23 9.41
C ASN A 125 12.75 -15.65 9.75
N PRO A 126 11.96 -16.31 8.87
CA PRO A 126 11.50 -17.68 9.08
C PRO A 126 12.61 -18.71 9.32
N TYR A 127 13.82 -18.49 8.77
CA TYR A 127 14.94 -19.42 8.85
C TYR A 127 15.77 -19.23 10.12
N THR A 128 16.13 -17.99 10.44
CA THR A 128 17.06 -17.67 11.54
C THR A 128 16.35 -17.23 12.81
N ARG A 129 15.08 -16.81 12.72
CA ARG A 129 14.29 -16.15 13.77
C ARG A 129 14.84 -14.78 14.18
N THR A 130 15.80 -14.24 13.46
CA THR A 130 16.32 -12.90 13.70
C THR A 130 15.24 -11.86 13.34
N PRO A 131 14.97 -10.87 14.21
CA PRO A 131 14.06 -9.78 13.91
C PRO A 131 14.52 -8.98 12.69
N PHE A 132 13.57 -8.62 11.83
CA PHE A 132 13.81 -7.72 10.71
C PHE A 132 14.16 -6.32 11.20
N SER A 133 15.00 -5.64 10.42
CA SER A 133 15.27 -4.22 10.64
C SER A 133 14.01 -3.38 10.42
N LYS A 134 13.96 -2.18 11.03
CA LYS A 134 12.89 -1.20 10.78
C LYS A 134 12.74 -0.86 9.29
N GLU A 135 13.86 -0.87 8.56
CA GLU A 135 13.86 -0.63 7.13
C GLU A 135 13.18 -1.77 6.36
N ASP A 136 13.49 -3.02 6.71
CA ASP A 136 12.90 -4.20 6.06
C ASP A 136 11.40 -4.34 6.33
N THR A 137 10.95 -4.07 7.56
CA THR A 137 9.50 -4.07 7.87
C THR A 137 8.77 -2.97 7.10
N CYS A 138 9.37 -1.78 7.00
CA CYS A 138 8.83 -0.68 6.20
C CYS A 138 8.75 -1.05 4.70
N ARG A 139 9.82 -1.64 4.15
CA ARG A 139 9.87 -2.14 2.76
C ARG A 139 8.80 -3.19 2.50
N LEU A 140 8.63 -4.16 3.41
CA LEU A 140 7.60 -5.20 3.32
C LEU A 140 6.19 -4.58 3.24
N ARG A 141 5.86 -3.62 4.11
CA ARG A 141 4.55 -2.92 4.06
C ARG A 141 4.34 -2.20 2.73
N ARG A 142 5.36 -1.51 2.22
CA ARG A 142 5.29 -0.80 0.93
C ARG A 142 5.06 -1.76 -0.23
N ILE A 143 5.70 -2.93 -0.21
CA ILE A 143 5.45 -3.99 -1.20
C ILE A 143 4.03 -4.51 -1.13
N VAL A 144 3.51 -4.80 0.06
CA VAL A 144 2.12 -5.26 0.24
C VAL A 144 1.14 -4.22 -0.29
N ARG A 145 1.39 -2.92 -0.06
CA ARG A 145 0.59 -1.83 -0.62
C ARG A 145 0.66 -1.82 -2.15
N CYS A 146 1.84 -1.99 -2.74
CA CYS A 146 1.98 -2.10 -4.20
C CYS A 146 1.24 -3.31 -4.77
N ARG A 147 1.31 -4.49 -4.14
CA ARG A 147 0.55 -5.68 -4.56
C ARG A 147 -0.97 -5.42 -4.56
N LYS A 148 -1.50 -4.81 -3.49
CA LYS A 148 -2.91 -4.42 -3.39
C LYS A 148 -3.33 -3.47 -4.52
N ARG A 149 -2.54 -2.43 -4.79
CA ARG A 149 -2.81 -1.47 -5.89
C ARG A 149 -2.81 -2.15 -7.26
N LEU A 150 -1.93 -3.13 -7.46
CA LEU A 150 -1.84 -3.93 -8.69
C LEU A 150 -2.87 -5.08 -8.74
N ARG A 151 -3.75 -5.21 -7.75
CA ARG A 151 -4.73 -6.29 -7.62
C ARG A 151 -4.10 -7.70 -7.69
N LYS A 152 -2.87 -7.84 -7.19
CA LYS A 152 -2.20 -9.14 -7.04
C LYS A 152 -2.65 -9.82 -5.73
N PRO A 153 -2.74 -11.16 -5.71
CA PRO A 153 -3.09 -11.89 -4.49
C PRO A 153 -2.03 -11.70 -3.40
N LEU A 154 -2.50 -11.60 -2.15
CA LEU A 154 -1.66 -11.47 -0.96
C LEU A 154 -1.39 -12.81 -0.26
N TYR A 155 -2.20 -13.82 -0.57
CA TYR A 155 -2.08 -15.16 -0.01
C TYR A 155 -1.82 -16.15 -1.15
N HIS A 156 -1.19 -17.28 -0.84
CA HIS A 156 -1.09 -18.40 -1.78
C HIS A 156 -2.45 -19.07 -1.97
N GLU A 157 -2.61 -19.78 -3.09
CA GLU A 157 -3.82 -20.53 -3.37
C GLU A 157 -4.03 -21.64 -2.31
N GLY A 158 -5.28 -21.85 -1.91
CA GLY A 158 -5.64 -22.86 -0.91
C GLY A 158 -5.34 -22.49 0.55
N GLN A 159 -4.63 -21.38 0.81
CA GLN A 159 -4.46 -20.90 2.17
C GLN A 159 -5.66 -20.04 2.62
N PRO A 160 -6.19 -20.28 3.82
CA PRO A 160 -7.33 -19.53 4.31
C PRO A 160 -6.92 -18.07 4.53
N ALA A 161 -7.65 -17.15 3.89
CA ALA A 161 -7.65 -15.76 4.33
C ALA A 161 -8.22 -15.68 5.76
N LEU A 162 -7.96 -14.58 6.47
CA LEU A 162 -8.59 -14.33 7.79
C LEU A 162 -10.11 -14.49 7.66
N VAL A 163 -10.68 -15.45 8.39
CA VAL A 163 -12.04 -15.94 8.17
C VAL A 163 -13.04 -15.22 9.05
N THR A 164 -12.68 -14.94 10.31
CA THR A 164 -13.60 -14.30 11.26
C THR A 164 -13.33 -12.81 11.40
N THR A 165 -14.35 -12.05 11.79
CA THR A 165 -14.20 -10.63 12.17
C THR A 165 -13.15 -10.44 13.25
N ALA A 166 -13.04 -11.37 14.21
CA ALA A 166 -12.04 -11.31 15.28
C ALA A 166 -10.63 -11.44 14.71
N ASP A 167 -10.38 -12.43 13.84
CA ASP A 167 -9.07 -12.61 13.21
C ASP A 167 -8.65 -11.37 12.40
N ILE A 168 -9.60 -10.77 11.68
CA ILE A 168 -9.34 -9.53 10.94
C ILE A 168 -9.01 -8.41 11.92
N ARG A 169 -9.81 -8.19 12.95
CA ARG A 169 -9.60 -7.15 13.97
C ARG A 169 -8.23 -7.28 14.61
N ASP A 170 -7.90 -8.48 15.06
CA ASP A 170 -6.67 -8.77 15.81
C ASP A 170 -5.46 -8.56 14.91
N ASN A 171 -5.54 -9.00 13.64
CA ASN A 171 -4.50 -8.71 12.67
C ASN A 171 -4.32 -7.21 12.41
N ARG A 172 -5.40 -6.41 12.38
CA ARG A 172 -5.29 -4.94 12.20
C ARG A 172 -4.57 -4.30 13.38
N TRP A 173 -4.91 -4.66 14.62
CA TRP A 173 -4.21 -4.16 15.80
C TRP A 173 -2.76 -4.61 15.87
N LEU A 174 -2.48 -5.86 15.47
CA LEU A 174 -1.11 -6.35 15.32
C LEU A 174 -0.32 -5.47 14.35
N ARG A 175 -0.87 -5.20 13.16
CA ARG A 175 -0.21 -4.34 12.16
C ARG A 175 -0.01 -2.92 12.65
N ILE A 176 -0.97 -2.35 13.38
CA ILE A 176 -0.82 -1.03 13.99
C ILE A 176 0.36 -1.06 14.96
N CYS A 177 0.40 -2.02 15.89
CA CYS A 177 1.47 -2.09 16.89
C CYS A 177 2.84 -2.39 16.28
N GLN A 178 2.91 -3.15 15.19
CA GLN A 178 4.13 -3.30 14.38
C GLN A 178 4.64 -1.94 13.89
N VAL A 179 3.74 -1.07 13.38
CA VAL A 179 4.10 0.29 12.96
C VAL A 179 4.55 1.13 14.15
N LEU A 180 3.84 1.07 15.27
CA LEU A 180 4.18 1.85 16.46
C LEU A 180 5.57 1.49 17.02
N ARG A 181 5.96 0.21 16.96
CA ARG A 181 7.29 -0.24 17.39
C ARG A 181 8.43 0.25 16.51
N GLU A 182 8.19 0.51 15.23
CA GLU A 182 9.20 1.16 14.38
C GLU A 182 9.55 2.57 14.89
N PHE A 183 8.63 3.21 15.61
CA PHE A 183 8.82 4.50 16.29
C PHE A 183 9.11 4.36 17.78
N ASP A 184 9.56 3.17 18.22
CA ASP A 184 9.97 2.88 19.60
C ASP A 184 8.84 2.98 20.65
N PHE A 185 7.58 2.86 20.22
CA PHE A 185 6.43 2.72 21.14
C PHE A 185 6.19 1.23 21.47
N PRO A 186 6.42 0.76 22.71
CA PRO A 186 6.43 -0.67 23.07
C PRO A 186 5.03 -1.22 23.36
N LEU A 187 4.03 -0.88 22.55
CA LEU A 187 2.65 -1.31 22.75
C LEU A 187 2.41 -2.74 22.25
N HIS A 188 1.55 -3.47 22.97
CA HIS A 188 1.09 -4.81 22.59
C HIS A 188 -0.34 -4.73 22.04
N HIS A 189 -0.61 -5.46 20.95
CA HIS A 189 -1.89 -5.42 20.26
C HIS A 189 -3.06 -5.97 21.08
N GLU A 190 -2.80 -6.93 21.98
CA GLU A 190 -3.81 -7.45 22.90
C GLU A 190 -4.41 -6.38 23.80
N HIS A 191 -3.64 -5.35 24.17
CA HIS A 191 -4.15 -4.27 24.99
C HIS A 191 -5.24 -3.46 24.28
N PHE A 192 -5.14 -3.32 22.95
CA PHE A 192 -6.18 -2.68 22.13
C PHE A 192 -7.38 -3.60 21.93
N ILE A 193 -7.12 -4.91 21.79
CA ILE A 193 -8.17 -5.94 21.64
C ILE A 193 -9.05 -6.01 22.89
N SER A 194 -8.48 -5.80 24.08
CA SER A 194 -9.16 -5.84 25.36
C SER A 194 -9.87 -4.54 25.76
N LEU A 195 -9.81 -3.48 24.95
CA LEU A 195 -10.47 -2.22 25.27
C LEU A 195 -12.00 -2.39 25.29
N SER A 196 -12.62 -1.97 26.39
CA SER A 196 -14.07 -1.84 26.54
C SER A 196 -14.65 -0.76 25.63
N TYR A 197 -15.97 -0.80 25.39
CA TYR A 197 -16.64 0.25 24.61
C TYR A 197 -16.33 1.69 25.10
N PRO A 198 -16.43 2.03 26.41
CA PRO A 198 -16.07 3.36 26.90
C PRO A 198 -14.62 3.75 26.59
N ALA A 199 -13.68 2.82 26.73
CA ALA A 199 -12.27 3.07 26.42
C ALA A 199 -12.03 3.28 24.91
N LEU A 200 -12.73 2.55 24.05
CA LEU A 200 -12.70 2.79 22.60
C LEU A 200 -13.25 4.18 22.23
N VAL A 201 -14.29 4.65 22.93
CA VAL A 201 -14.83 6.01 22.77
C VAL A 201 -13.79 7.05 23.17
N LEU A 202 -13.09 6.86 24.30
CA LEU A 202 -12.02 7.77 24.72
C LEU A 202 -10.87 7.78 23.72
N LEU A 203 -10.41 6.60 23.28
CA LEU A 203 -9.37 6.47 22.26
C LEU A 203 -9.72 7.29 21.00
N ILE A 204 -10.93 7.10 20.46
CA ILE A 204 -11.36 7.82 19.27
C ILE A 204 -11.50 9.33 19.52
N ASN A 205 -12.05 9.76 20.65
CA ASN A 205 -12.19 11.18 20.97
C ASN A 205 -10.82 11.87 21.07
N SER A 206 -9.84 11.23 21.72
CA SER A 206 -8.47 11.76 21.79
C SER A 206 -7.85 11.91 20.40
N ILE A 207 -7.96 10.89 19.55
CA ILE A 207 -7.43 10.97 18.17
C ILE A 207 -8.16 12.05 17.37
N ILE A 208 -9.48 12.21 17.50
CA ILE A 208 -10.23 13.28 16.84
C ILE A 208 -9.74 14.66 17.29
N GLN A 209 -9.44 14.83 18.58
CA GLN A 209 -8.94 16.07 19.13
C GLN A 209 -7.58 16.45 18.53
N ASP A 210 -6.67 15.49 18.37
CA ASP A 210 -5.35 15.75 17.78
C ASP A 210 -5.45 16.00 16.27
N THR A 211 -6.26 15.22 15.56
CA THR A 211 -6.41 15.30 14.10
C THR A 211 -7.20 16.52 13.60
N ARG A 212 -7.86 17.28 14.49
CA ARG A 212 -8.64 18.47 14.09
C ARG A 212 -7.79 19.57 13.46
N TYR A 213 -6.48 19.56 13.74
CA TYR A 213 -5.53 20.56 13.28
C TYR A 213 -4.90 20.24 11.92
N TRP A 214 -5.19 19.09 11.32
CA TRP A 214 -4.69 18.76 9.99
C TRP A 214 -5.19 19.79 8.96
N THR A 215 -4.30 20.42 8.21
CA THR A 215 -4.71 21.42 7.20
C THR A 215 -4.76 20.83 5.78
N ASP A 216 -4.07 19.72 5.55
CA ASP A 216 -4.00 19.05 4.27
C ASP A 216 -5.33 18.36 3.90
N ALA A 217 -5.80 18.58 2.67
CA ALA A 217 -7.08 18.06 2.20
C ALA A 217 -7.12 16.52 2.16
N HIS A 218 -5.98 15.88 1.87
CA HIS A 218 -5.85 14.44 1.87
C HIS A 218 -5.92 13.87 3.29
N MET A 219 -5.45 14.59 4.31
CA MET A 219 -5.59 14.20 5.73
C MET A 219 -6.96 14.53 6.33
N GLN A 220 -7.57 15.64 5.93
CA GLN A 220 -8.90 16.06 6.40
C GLN A 220 -10.01 15.04 6.11
N LYS A 221 -9.88 14.25 5.03
CA LYS A 221 -10.80 13.13 4.76
C LYS A 221 -10.82 12.12 5.92
N TYR A 222 -9.67 11.86 6.54
CA TYR A 222 -9.54 10.89 7.63
C TYR A 222 -10.07 11.42 8.95
N HIS A 223 -9.83 12.70 9.25
CA HIS A 223 -10.49 13.35 10.37
C HIS A 223 -12.02 13.27 10.23
N THR A 224 -12.55 13.52 9.04
CA THR A 224 -13.98 13.39 8.75
C THR A 224 -14.48 11.96 8.96
N ILE A 225 -13.74 10.95 8.50
CA ILE A 225 -14.07 9.53 8.70
C ILE A 225 -14.09 9.18 10.19
N LEU A 226 -13.09 9.60 10.97
CA LEU A 226 -13.03 9.38 12.42
C LEU A 226 -14.22 10.02 13.14
N ARG A 227 -14.57 11.26 12.79
CA ARG A 227 -15.74 11.95 13.34
C ARG A 227 -17.06 11.24 13.00
N ASN A 228 -17.19 10.77 11.76
CA ASN A 228 -18.36 10.02 11.34
C ASN A 228 -18.47 8.69 12.10
N LEU A 229 -17.35 7.96 12.21
CA LEU A 229 -17.25 6.73 13.01
C LEU A 229 -17.71 6.99 14.45
N ARG A 230 -17.18 8.04 15.09
CA ARG A 230 -17.58 8.48 16.43
C ARG A 230 -19.09 8.68 16.56
N ASN A 231 -19.70 9.36 15.58
CA ASN A 231 -21.13 9.66 15.63
C ASN A 231 -22.02 8.42 15.50
N ILE A 232 -21.53 7.35 14.87
CA ILE A 232 -22.27 6.10 14.69
C ILE A 232 -21.85 5.00 15.67
N MET A 233 -20.92 5.24 16.61
CA MET A 233 -20.44 4.18 17.53
C MET A 233 -21.57 3.52 18.31
N HIS A 234 -22.60 4.29 18.68
CA HIS A 234 -23.77 3.79 19.42
C HIS A 234 -24.65 2.82 18.62
N THR A 235 -24.48 2.74 17.30
CA THR A 235 -25.24 1.82 16.43
C THR A 235 -24.57 0.46 16.29
N TYR A 236 -23.38 0.25 16.87
CA TYR A 236 -22.68 -1.03 16.78
C TYR A 236 -23.29 -2.06 17.73
N ASN A 237 -23.65 -3.21 17.19
CA ASN A 237 -24.20 -4.32 17.96
C ASN A 237 -23.15 -5.04 18.82
N THR A 238 -21.86 -4.95 18.46
CA THR A 238 -20.78 -5.60 19.19
C THR A 238 -19.54 -4.71 19.25
N GLU A 239 -18.83 -4.75 20.37
CA GLU A 239 -17.53 -4.07 20.55
C GLU A 239 -16.49 -4.55 19.54
N LYS A 240 -16.59 -5.82 19.10
CA LYS A 240 -15.69 -6.42 18.11
C LYS A 240 -15.76 -5.71 16.76
N HIS A 241 -16.98 -5.41 16.27
CA HIS A 241 -17.15 -4.68 15.00
C HIS A 241 -16.66 -3.24 15.12
N LEU A 242 -16.94 -2.59 16.25
CA LEU A 242 -16.45 -1.23 16.49
C LEU A 242 -14.92 -1.18 16.52
N SER A 243 -14.29 -2.07 17.29
CA SER A 243 -12.83 -2.18 17.40
C SER A 243 -12.20 -2.49 16.03
N LEU A 244 -12.82 -3.34 15.22
CA LEU A 244 -12.37 -3.62 13.85
C LEU A 244 -12.39 -2.36 12.97
N ASP A 245 -13.48 -1.60 12.99
CA ASP A 245 -13.62 -0.42 12.13
C ASP A 245 -12.66 0.70 12.57
N ILE A 246 -12.48 0.88 13.88
CA ILE A 246 -11.45 1.76 14.44
C ILE A 246 -10.07 1.34 13.92
N ALA A 247 -9.67 0.08 14.12
CA ALA A 247 -8.37 -0.42 13.69
C ALA A 247 -8.18 -0.29 12.16
N THR A 248 -9.25 -0.46 11.39
CA THR A 248 -9.21 -0.33 9.93
C THR A 248 -8.95 1.11 9.50
N VAL A 249 -9.61 2.09 10.13
CA VAL A 249 -9.39 3.51 9.86
C VAL A 249 -7.98 3.91 10.27
N LEU A 250 -7.56 3.58 11.50
CA LEU A 250 -6.24 3.94 12.03
C LEU A 250 -5.10 3.35 11.19
N LEU A 251 -5.19 2.07 10.82
CA LEU A 251 -4.19 1.44 9.97
C LEU A 251 -4.16 2.07 8.56
N SER A 252 -5.32 2.47 8.03
CA SER A 252 -5.37 3.15 6.73
C SER A 252 -4.63 4.48 6.78
N VAL A 253 -4.83 5.26 7.85
CA VAL A 253 -4.10 6.52 8.07
C VAL A 253 -2.59 6.25 8.17
N LEU A 254 -2.15 5.34 9.05
CA LEU A 254 -0.72 5.00 9.21
C LEU A 254 -0.05 4.58 7.89
N VAL A 255 -0.78 3.91 7.00
CA VAL A 255 -0.25 3.46 5.71
C VAL A 255 -0.24 4.58 4.66
N GLU A 256 -1.15 5.55 4.73
CA GLU A 256 -1.27 6.62 3.76
C GLU A 256 -0.46 7.87 4.10
N MET A 257 -0.20 8.13 5.38
CA MET A 257 0.58 9.28 5.81
C MET A 257 2.03 9.22 5.34
N TRP A 258 2.55 10.37 4.93
CA TRP A 258 3.96 10.54 4.57
C TRP A 258 4.85 10.47 5.81
N ASP A 259 4.42 11.11 6.89
CA ASP A 259 5.03 11.00 8.21
C ASP A 259 4.09 10.24 9.15
N SER A 260 4.32 8.94 9.29
CA SER A 260 3.53 8.10 10.20
C SER A 260 3.96 8.26 11.66
N CYS A 261 5.07 8.96 11.97
CA CYS A 261 5.56 9.13 13.34
C CYS A 261 4.63 10.02 14.16
N GLU A 262 4.18 11.13 13.59
CA GLU A 262 3.23 12.04 14.24
C GLU A 262 1.94 11.30 14.62
N PHE A 263 1.35 10.57 13.66
CA PHE A 263 0.12 9.85 13.93
C PHE A 263 0.31 8.64 14.85
N ALA A 264 1.47 7.98 14.81
CA ALA A 264 1.84 6.97 15.79
C ALA A 264 1.85 7.55 17.22
N THR A 265 2.35 8.78 17.38
CA THR A 265 2.34 9.51 18.65
C THR A 265 0.92 9.80 19.14
N TYR A 266 0.01 10.18 18.23
CA TYR A 266 -1.40 10.40 18.56
C TYR A 266 -2.06 9.10 19.05
N ILE A 267 -1.83 7.98 18.36
CA ILE A 267 -2.35 6.67 18.77
C ILE A 267 -1.80 6.27 20.14
N ASN A 268 -0.49 6.44 20.37
CA ASN A 268 0.14 6.11 21.63
C ASN A 268 -0.45 6.93 22.80
N THR A 269 -0.55 8.25 22.62
CA THR A 269 -1.14 9.16 23.63
C THR A 269 -2.60 8.80 23.91
N ALA A 270 -3.40 8.61 22.86
CA ALA A 270 -4.80 8.26 22.99
C ALA A 270 -5.00 6.90 23.69
N TYR A 271 -4.12 5.92 23.42
CA TYR A 271 -4.13 4.63 24.11
C TYR A 271 -3.92 4.80 25.61
N HIS A 272 -2.91 5.57 26.03
CA HIS A 272 -2.66 5.77 27.47
C HIS A 272 -3.80 6.50 28.17
N CYS A 273 -4.46 7.47 27.50
CA CYS A 273 -5.66 8.11 28.01
C CYS A 273 -6.82 7.10 28.20
N ALA A 274 -7.02 6.21 27.23
CA ALA A 274 -8.08 5.19 27.29
C ALA A 274 -7.77 4.08 28.31
N TYR A 275 -6.51 3.67 28.43
CA TYR A 275 -6.08 2.61 29.35
C TYR A 275 -6.23 3.03 30.81
N ASN A 276 -5.83 4.26 31.15
CA ASN A 276 -5.98 4.80 32.51
C ASN A 276 -7.44 4.92 32.97
N TYR A 277 -8.41 4.83 32.06
CA TYR A 277 -9.83 4.80 32.38
C TYR A 277 -10.37 3.38 32.66
N ASN A 278 -9.67 2.33 32.20
CA ASN A 278 -10.05 0.93 32.43
C ASN A 278 -9.52 0.36 33.75
N LEU A 279 -8.58 1.05 34.41
CA LEU A 279 -8.09 0.74 35.76
C LEU A 279 -8.95 1.42 36.82
#